data_AF-A0A7L5BDP4-F1
#
_entry.id   AF-A0A7L5BDP4-F1
#
_cell.length_a   1.000
_cell.length_b   1.000
_cell.length_c   1.000
_cell.angle_alpha   90.00
_cell.angle_beta   90.00
_cell.angle_gamma   90.00
#
_symmetry.space_group_name_H-M   'P 1'
#
loop_
_entity.id
_entity.type
_entity.pdbx_description
1 polymer ?
#
loop_
_entity_poly.entity_id
_entity_poly.type
_entity_poly.pdbx_seq_one_letter_code
_entity_poly.pdbx_strand_id
1 'polypeptide(L)' 'MTTPIEKAAMWLSEQPHDLPNKLALLQNIFSLTAAQAAQALTLANQYRQNRRAFG' A
#
# COMPACT_ATOMS: atom_id res chain seq x y z
N MET A 1 4.59 7.31 -15.28
CA MET A 1 3.17 7.19 -14.87
C MET A 1 3.14 6.28 -13.66
N THR A 2 2.63 6.72 -12.50
CA THR A 2 2.51 5.83 -11.33
C THR A 2 1.31 4.91 -11.48
N THR A 3 1.54 3.61 -11.36
CA THR A 3 0.50 2.60 -11.48
C THR A 3 -0.50 2.69 -10.32
N PRO A 4 -1.74 2.19 -10.48
CA PRO A 4 -2.70 2.12 -9.39
C PRO A 4 -2.16 1.38 -8.15
N ILE A 5 -1.30 0.39 -8.36
CA ILE A 5 -0.64 -0.41 -7.31
C ILE A 5 0.35 0.46 -6.53
N GLU A 6 1.21 1.21 -7.22
CA GLU A 6 2.18 2.12 -6.59
C GLU A 6 1.48 3.23 -5.82
N LYS A 7 0.40 3.81 -6.37
CA LYS A 7 -0.42 4.80 -5.66
C LYS A 7 -1.03 4.23 -4.38
N ALA A 8 -1.60 3.03 -4.45
CA ALA A 8 -2.20 2.34 -3.32
C ALA A 8 -1.15 2.00 -2.25
N ALA A 9 0.03 1.56 -2.67
CA ALA A 9 1.15 1.27 -1.79
C ALA A 9 1.68 2.52 -1.08
N MET A 10 1.86 3.61 -1.82
CA MET A 10 2.34 4.89 -1.28
C MET A 10 1.33 5.44 -0.26
N TRP A 11 0.05 5.48 -0.62
CA TRP A 11 -1.03 5.87 0.29
C TRP A 11 -1.06 5.03 1.57
N LEU A 12 -0.91 3.69 1.46
CA LEU A 12 -0.89 2.81 2.62
C LEU A 12 0.38 3.03 3.49
N SER A 13 1.53 3.31 2.86
CA SER A 13 2.79 3.54 3.57
C SER A 13 2.74 4.79 4.45
N GLU A 14 1.93 5.77 4.08
CA GLU A 14 1.71 7.02 4.82
C GLU A 14 0.72 6.90 5.97
N GLN A 15 -0.02 5.78 6.06
CA GLN A 15 -0.99 5.59 7.13
C GLN A 15 -0.27 5.37 8.47
N PRO A 16 -0.58 6.18 9.50
CA PRO A 16 0.13 6.19 10.78
C PRO A 16 -0.19 4.97 11.67
N HIS A 17 -1.31 4.29 11.40
CA HIS A 17 -1.80 3.15 12.19
C HIS A 17 -1.97 1.92 11.32
N ASP A 18 -1.87 0.74 11.93
CA ASP A 18 -2.10 -0.50 11.21
C ASP A 18 -3.60 -0.66 10.96
N LEU A 19 -4.01 -0.30 9.73
CA LEU A 19 -5.41 -0.37 9.33
C LEU A 19 -5.88 -1.83 9.35
N PRO A 20 -7.02 -2.14 9.97
CA PRO A 20 -7.65 -3.45 9.80
C PRO A 20 -8.14 -3.61 8.36
N ASN A 21 -8.15 -4.84 7.84
CA ASN A 21 -8.69 -5.15 6.50
C ASN A 21 -8.05 -4.37 5.33
N LYS A 22 -6.75 -4.08 5.39
CA LYS A 22 -5.98 -3.33 4.38
C LYS A 22 -6.25 -3.81 2.95
N LEU A 23 -6.37 -5.12 2.73
CA LEU A 23 -6.65 -5.69 1.42
C LEU A 23 -8.02 -5.24 0.87
N ALA A 24 -9.09 -5.27 1.68
CA ALA A 24 -10.41 -4.81 1.28
C ALA A 24 -10.43 -3.29 1.05
N LEU A 25 -9.72 -2.54 1.90
CA LEU A 25 -9.55 -1.09 1.78
C LEU A 25 -8.90 -0.70 0.44
N LEU A 26 -7.81 -1.36 0.07
CA LEU A 26 -7.13 -1.07 -1.20
C LEU A 26 -7.97 -1.45 -2.41
N GLN A 27 -8.73 -2.55 -2.34
CA GLN A 27 -9.67 -2.93 -3.40
C GLN A 27 -10.77 -1.88 -3.57
N ASN A 28 -11.34 -1.38 -2.48
CA ASN A 28 -12.43 -0.40 -2.53
C ASN A 28 -11.97 1.00 -2.95
N ILE A 29 -10.83 1.47 -2.47
CA ILE A 29 -10.35 2.85 -2.75
C ILE A 29 -9.75 2.95 -4.16
N PHE A 30 -9.00 1.93 -4.58
CA PHE A 30 -8.21 1.98 -5.82
C PHE A 30 -8.76 1.07 -6.92
N SER A 31 -9.93 0.46 -6.71
CA SER A 31 -10.57 -0.50 -7.62
C SER A 31 -9.61 -1.62 -8.05
N LEU A 32 -8.77 -2.08 -7.12
CA LEU A 32 -7.78 -3.12 -7.37
C LEU A 32 -8.39 -4.51 -7.23
N THR A 33 -7.82 -5.49 -7.94
CA THR A 33 -8.07 -6.90 -7.65
C THR A 33 -7.35 -7.33 -6.37
N ALA A 34 -7.75 -8.45 -5.77
CA ALA A 34 -7.07 -9.00 -4.59
C ALA A 34 -5.57 -9.21 -4.81
N ALA A 35 -5.16 -9.67 -6.00
CA ALA A 35 -3.74 -9.84 -6.35
C ALA A 35 -2.98 -8.51 -6.39
N GLN A 36 -3.59 -7.46 -6.97
CA GLN A 36 -3.00 -6.13 -7.04
C GLN A 36 -2.94 -5.45 -5.66
N ALA A 37 -3.97 -5.63 -4.84
CA ALA A 37 -3.98 -5.15 -3.46
C ALA A 37 -2.90 -5.84 -2.61
N ALA A 38 -2.69 -7.15 -2.80
CA ALA A 38 -1.59 -7.88 -2.16
C ALA A 38 -0.22 -7.36 -2.60
N GLN A 39 -0.03 -7.05 -3.88
CA GLN A 39 1.20 -6.42 -4.36
C GLN A 39 1.41 -5.04 -3.72
N ALA A 40 0.37 -4.21 -3.67
CA ALA A 40 0.44 -2.89 -3.04
C ALA A 40 0.77 -2.98 -1.53
N LEU A 41 0.28 -4.01 -0.83
CA LEU A 41 0.63 -4.28 0.57
C LEU A 41 2.12 -4.56 0.75
N THR A 42 2.67 -5.45 -0.08
CA THR A 42 4.10 -5.78 -0.06
C THR A 42 4.96 -4.54 -0.33
N LEU A 43 4.57 -3.75 -1.33
CA LEU A 43 5.28 -2.53 -1.72
C LEU A 43 5.20 -1.46 -0.62
N ALA A 44 4.04 -1.30 0.04
CA ALA A 44 3.87 -0.38 1.16
C ALA A 44 4.77 -0.75 2.35
N ASN A 45 4.94 -2.05 2.63
CA ASN A 45 5.87 -2.51 3.66
C ASN A 45 7.33 -2.17 3.30
N GLN A 46 7.74 -2.35 2.05
CA GLN A 46 9.06 -1.91 1.58
C GLN A 46 9.24 -0.41 1.74
N TYR A 47 8.25 0.42 1.39
CA TYR A 47 8.33 1.87 1.59
C TYR A 47 8.48 2.25 3.06
N ARG A 48 7.75 1.60 3.96
CA ARG A 48 7.90 1.81 5.41
C ARG A 48 9.28 1.40 5.91
N GLN A 49 9.82 0.28 5.42
CA GLN A 49 11.18 -0.18 5.76
C GLN A 49 12.24 0.79 5.24
N ASN A 50 12.16 1.22 3.99
CA ASN A 50 13.09 2.18 3.41
C ASN A 50 13.05 3.53 4.14
N ARG A 51 11.86 4.04 4.50
CA ARG A 51 11.76 5.27 5.31
C ARG A 51 12.40 5.13 6.70
N ARG A 52 12.35 3.95 7.31
CA ARG A 52 13.02 3.71 8.61
C ARG A 52 14.54 3.55 8.48
N ALA A 53 15.00 3.03 7.34
CA ALA A 53 16.43 2.79 7.12
C ALA A 53 17.18 4.05 6.67
N PHE A 54 16.50 4.98 5.98
CA PHE A 54 17.10 6.18 5.38
C PHE A 54 16.51 7.50 5.89
N GLY A 55 15.63 7.47 6.89
CA GLY A 55 14.94 8.63 7.46
C GLY A 55 15.32 8.90 8.91
#